data_AF-A0A7V6XKT6-F1
#
_entry.id   AF-A0A7V6XKT6-F1
#
_cell.length_a   1.000
_cell.length_b   1.000
_cell.length_c   1.000
_cell.angle_alpha   90.00
_cell.angle_beta   90.00
_cell.angle_gamma   90.00
#
_symmetry.space_group_name_H-M   'P 1'
#
loop_
_entity.id
_entity.type
_entity.pdbx_description
1 polymer ?
#
loop_
_entity_poly.entity_id
_entity_poly.type
_entity_poly.pdbx_seq_one_letter_code
_entity_poly.pdbx_strand_id
1 'polypeptide(L)' 'MGQPRDIEVDMEELALQVLVVNEMPTIKGMRITASAGFMVEIGDISRFAYPSQIQKLAGPNLVESSSGKHKCQTTISIR' A
#
# COMPACT_ATOMS: atom_id res chain seq x y z
N MET A 1 6.87 -28.64 -13.68
CA MET A 1 6.07 -27.40 -13.72
C MET A 1 5.67 -27.12 -12.29
N GLY A 2 6.24 -26.08 -11.67
CA GLY A 2 6.00 -25.76 -10.25
C GLY A 2 4.52 -25.50 -10.02
N GLN A 3 3.96 -26.09 -8.96
CA GLN A 3 2.58 -25.81 -8.59
C GLN A 3 2.51 -24.35 -8.14
N PRO A 4 1.41 -23.61 -8.39
CA PRO A 4 1.28 -22.20 -7.98
C PRO A 4 1.50 -21.98 -6.47
N ARG A 5 1.28 -23.02 -5.67
CA ARG A 5 1.52 -23.01 -4.22
C ARG A 5 3.00 -22.93 -3.85
N ASP A 6 3.89 -23.54 -4.64
CA ASP A 6 5.33 -23.55 -4.37
C ASP A 6 5.88 -22.12 -4.52
N ILE A 7 5.38 -21.40 -5.53
CA ILE A 7 5.76 -20.01 -5.81
C ILE A 7 5.28 -19.07 -4.70
N GLU A 8 4.07 -19.27 -4.18
CA GLU A 8 3.55 -18.45 -3.07
C GLU A 8 4.40 -18.61 -1.80
N VAL A 9 4.85 -19.83 -1.49
CA VAL A 9 5.73 -20.10 -0.34
C VAL A 9 7.09 -19.43 -0.53
N ASP A 10 7.70 -19.59 -1.71
CA ASP A 10 8.99 -18.95 -2.02
C ASP A 10 8.91 -17.41 -1.92
N MET A 11 7.80 -16.83 -2.41
CA MET A 11 7.56 -15.39 -2.31
C MET A 11 7.41 -14.92 -0.87
N GLU A 12 6.69 -15.67 -0.03
CA GLU A 12 6.53 -15.33 1.39
C GLU A 12 7.87 -15.40 2.15
N GLU A 13 8.69 -16.42 1.90
CA GLU A 13 10.02 -16.55 2.51
C GLU A 13 10.95 -15.39 2.13
N LEU A 14 10.96 -15.00 0.85
CA LEU A 14 11.74 -13.87 0.37
C LEU A 14 11.23 -12.53 0.93
N ALA A 15 9.91 -12.37 1.02
CA ALA A 15 9.28 -11.16 1.51
C ALA A 15 9.58 -10.91 3.00
N LEU A 16 9.68 -11.97 3.82
CA LEU A 16 10.03 -11.87 5.24
C LEU A 16 11.44 -11.32 5.50
N GLN A 17 12.35 -11.39 4.52
CA GLN A 17 13.69 -10.80 4.65
C GLN A 17 13.66 -9.27 4.66
N VAL A 18 12.57 -8.67 4.18
CA VAL A 18 12.39 -7.23 4.18
C VAL A 18 11.69 -6.82 5.47
N LEU A 19 12.43 -6.12 6.35
CA LEU A 19 11.94 -5.70 7.67
C LEU A 19 10.56 -5.03 7.62
N VAL A 20 10.36 -4.15 6.64
CA VAL A 20 9.09 -3.43 6.42
C VAL A 20 7.93 -4.39 6.14
N VAL A 21 8.14 -5.43 5.33
CA VAL A 21 7.11 -6.44 5.03
C VAL A 21 6.82 -7.32 6.24
N ASN A 22 7.82 -7.58 7.09
CA ASN A 22 7.61 -8.39 8.29
C ASN A 22 6.74 -7.68 9.36
N GLU A 23 6.76 -6.34 9.41
CA GLU A 23 5.91 -5.58 10.34
C GLU A 23 4.47 -5.36 9.83
N MET A 24 4.27 -5.49 8.52
CA MET A 24 2.98 -5.27 7.86
C MET A 24 1.84 -6.21 8.35
N PRO A 25 2.07 -7.52 8.59
CA PRO A 25 1.07 -8.43 9.16
C PRO A 25 0.52 -8.04 10.53
N THR A 26 1.14 -7.07 11.24
CA THR A 26 0.56 -6.51 12.48
C THR A 26 -0.77 -5.79 12.21
N ILE A 27 -1.00 -5.35 10.97
CA ILE A 27 -2.29 -4.80 10.53
C ILE A 27 -3.27 -5.95 10.32
N LYS A 28 -4.34 -5.95 11.11
CA LYS A 28 -5.40 -6.97 11.03
C LYS A 28 -5.95 -7.07 9.60
N GLY A 29 -5.86 -8.28 9.04
CA GLY A 29 -6.37 -8.59 7.70
C GLY A 29 -5.34 -8.47 6.57
N MET A 30 -4.09 -8.11 6.87
CA MET A 30 -3.03 -8.04 5.86
C MET A 30 -2.20 -9.34 5.83
N ARG A 31 -2.09 -9.96 4.65
CA ARG A 31 -1.26 -11.16 4.41
C ARG A 31 0.13 -10.78 3.89
N ILE A 32 1.14 -11.60 4.15
CA ILE A 32 2.52 -11.41 3.65
C ILE A 32 2.56 -11.28 2.12
N THR A 33 1.82 -12.13 1.40
CA THR A 33 1.73 -12.06 -0.07
C THR A 33 1.18 -10.71 -0.56
N ALA A 34 0.19 -10.15 0.16
CA ALA A 34 -0.38 -8.85 -0.16
C ALA A 34 0.60 -7.70 0.17
N SER A 35 1.33 -7.82 1.28
CA SER A 35 2.39 -6.89 1.68
C SER A 35 3.55 -6.87 0.69
N ALA A 36 3.92 -8.03 0.15
CA ALA A 36 4.91 -8.13 -0.92
C ALA A 36 4.44 -7.42 -2.19
N GLY A 37 3.19 -7.64 -2.61
CA GLY A 37 2.60 -6.93 -3.75
C GLY A 37 2.54 -5.42 -3.56
N PHE A 38 2.16 -4.97 -2.37
CA PHE A 38 2.14 -3.55 -2.00
C PHE A 38 3.54 -2.91 -2.08
N MET A 39 4.56 -3.61 -1.58
CA MET A 39 5.96 -3.14 -1.67
C MET A 39 6.48 -3.11 -3.10
N VAL A 40 6.03 -4.03 -3.98
CA VAL A 40 6.36 -3.97 -5.41
C VAL A 40 5.75 -2.73 -6.07
N GLU A 41 4.53 -2.34 -5.69
CA GLU A 41 3.84 -1.18 -6.25
C GLU A 41 4.45 0.16 -5.77
N ILE A 42 4.83 0.22 -4.48
CA ILE A 42 5.45 1.41 -3.90
C ILE A 42 6.92 1.53 -4.30
N GLY A 43 7.63 0.40 -4.34
CA GLY A 43 9.08 0.33 -4.46
C GLY A 43 9.78 0.86 -3.21
N ASP A 44 10.70 1.79 -3.39
CA ASP A 44 11.45 2.39 -2.28
C ASP A 44 10.56 3.34 -1.45
N ILE A 45 10.23 2.90 -0.24
CA ILE A 45 9.39 3.66 0.72
C ILE A 45 10.08 4.95 1.20
N SER A 46 11.41 5.03 1.13
CA SER A 46 12.21 6.19 1.55
C SER A 46 11.94 7.43 0.69
N ARG A 47 11.31 7.25 -0.48
CA ARG A 47 10.90 8.33 -1.38
C ARG A 47 9.72 9.13 -0.84
N PHE A 48 9.01 8.61 0.16
CA PHE A 48 7.81 9.23 0.72
C PHE A 48 8.11 9.80 2.10
N ALA A 49 7.86 11.10 2.25
CA ALA A 49 7.98 11.79 3.54
C ALA A 49 6.69 11.66 4.36
N TYR A 50 5.54 11.46 3.70
CA TYR A 50 4.23 11.40 4.34
C TYR A 50 3.39 10.24 3.81
N PRO A 51 2.63 9.53 4.68
CA PRO A 51 1.80 8.39 4.27
C PRO A 51 0.69 8.78 3.27
N SER A 52 0.28 10.05 3.25
CA SER A 52 -0.68 10.56 2.26
C SER A 52 -0.16 10.52 0.83
N GLN A 53 1.17 10.48 0.62
CA GLN A 53 1.75 10.34 -0.71
C GLN A 53 1.62 8.91 -1.23
N ILE A 54 1.79 7.92 -0.34
CA ILE A 54 1.58 6.50 -0.66
C ILE A 54 0.10 6.27 -0.97
N GLN A 55 -0.82 6.83 -0.17
CA GLN A 55 -2.27 6.70 -0.41
C GLN A 55 -2.69 7.27 -1.77
N LYS A 56 -2.03 8.33 -2.26
CA LYS A 56 -2.29 8.90 -3.59
C LYS A 56 -1.86 7.99 -4.74
N LEU A 57 -0.98 7.02 -4.52
CA LEU A 57 -0.60 6.04 -5.54
C LEU A 57 -1.73 5.03 -5.79
N ALA A 58 -2.58 4.77 -4.80
CA ALA A 58 -3.65 3.78 -4.88
C ALA A 58 -4.82 4.17 -5.81
N GLY A 59 -4.76 5.32 -6.50
CA GLY A 59 -5.74 5.78 -7.49
C GLY A 59 -6.79 6.74 -6.91
N PRO A 60 -7.95 6.26 -6.41
CA PRO A 60 -8.98 7.14 -5.87
C PRO A 60 -8.49 7.82 -4.59
N ASN A 61 -8.45 9.14 -4.60
CA ASN A 61 -8.00 9.92 -3.45
C ASN A 61 -9.17 10.68 -2.79
N LEU A 62 -9.08 10.93 -1.49
CA LEU A 62 -10.00 11.85 -0.82
C LEU A 62 -9.58 13.29 -1.15
N VAL A 63 -10.49 14.04 -1.77
CA VAL A 63 -10.29 15.45 -2.10
C VAL A 63 -11.33 16.31 -1.41
N GLU A 64 -10.88 17.41 -0.83
CA GLU A 64 -11.75 18.44 -0.26
C GLU A 64 -11.37 19.77 -0.88
N SER A 65 -12.32 20.42 -1.56
CA SER A 65 -12.11 21.77 -2.11
C SER A 65 -12.61 22.79 -1.10
N SER A 66 -11.79 23.11 -0.09
CA SER A 66 -12.11 24.18 0.85
C SER A 66 -11.37 25.48 0.47
N SER A 67 -12.12 26.56 0.39
CA SER A 67 -11.62 27.93 0.27
C SER A 67 -11.81 28.60 1.63
N GLY A 68 -11.02 29.62 1.97
CA GLY A 68 -11.07 30.30 3.28
C GLY A 68 -12.46 30.84 3.70
N LYS A 69 -13.45 30.86 2.77
CA LYS A 69 -14.85 31.22 3.04
C LYS A 69 -15.84 30.04 3.01
N HIS A 70 -15.44 28.89 2.46
CA HIS A 70 -16.32 27.72 2.26
C HIS A 70 -15.55 26.42 2.47
N LYS A 71 -16.01 25.61 3.41
CA LYS A 71 -15.52 24.24 3.60
C LYS A 71 -16.46 23.28 2.88
N CYS A 72 -16.00 22.68 1.78
CA CYS A 72 -16.77 21.69 1.04
C CYS A 72 -16.68 20.31 1.69
N GLN A 73 -17.57 19.41 1.28
CA GLN A 73 -17.56 18.02 1.71
C GLN A 73 -16.36 17.27 1.09
N THR A 74 -15.73 16.40 1.88
CA THR A 74 -14.70 15.49 1.40
C THR A 74 -15.34 14.49 0.42
N THR A 75 -14.84 14.45 -0.81
CA THR A 75 -15.35 13.59 -1.89
C THR A 75 -14.24 12.68 -2.39
N ILE A 76 -14.56 11.48 -2.86
CA ILE A 76 -13.59 10.61 -3.54
C ILE A 76 -13.38 11.18 -4.94
N SER A 77 -12.14 11.51 -5.31
CA SER A 77 -11.79 11.90 -6.67
C SER A 77 -11.86 10.65 -7.55
N ILE A 78 -12.95 10.51 -8.29
CA ILE A 78 -13.07 9.55 -9.37
C ILE A 78 -12.49 10.26 -10.60
N ARG A 79 -11.39 9.76 -11.16
CA ARG A 79 -10.94 10.12 -12.51
C ARG A 79 -11.43 9.07 -13.49
#